data_AF-A0A563DUF0-F1
#
_entry.id   AF-A0A563DUF0-F1
#
_cell.length_a   1.000
_cell.length_b   1.000
_cell.length_c   1.000
_cell.angle_alpha   90.00
_cell.angle_beta   90.00
_cell.angle_gamma   90.00
#
_symmetry.space_group_name_H-M   'P 1'
#
loop_
_entity.id
_entity.type
_entity.pdbx_description
1 polymer ?
#
loop_
_entity_poly.entity_id
_entity_poly.type
_entity_poly.pdbx_seq_one_letter_code
_entity_poly.pdbx_strand_id
1 'polypeptide(L)'
;MWIRVVVLLVVVAVIYLAMRRRRAPEVPAERIEEFDLRLSHDARVAIGTAIARHRKILAVKLYRADTGADLATSKAAIDKWYKGIHG
;
A
#
# COMPACT_ATOMS: atom_id res chain seq x y z
N MET A 1 -17.57 39.99 3.70
CA MET A 1 -16.57 39.42 4.64
C MET A 1 -16.69 37.90 4.82
N TRP A 2 -17.90 37.32 4.79
CA TRP A 2 -18.16 35.87 4.92
C TRP A 2 -17.65 34.98 3.78
N ILE A 3 -17.75 35.44 2.53
CA ILE A 3 -17.37 34.64 1.34
C ILE A 3 -15.89 34.22 1.40
N ARG A 4 -15.01 35.09 1.91
CA ARG A 4 -13.57 34.80 2.06
C ARG A 4 -13.32 33.68 3.08
N VAL A 5 -14.11 33.63 4.16
CA VAL A 5 -14.02 32.58 5.18
C VAL A 5 -14.47 31.24 4.61
N VAL A 6 -15.58 31.22 3.87
CA VAL A 6 -16.08 30.01 3.23
C VAL A 6 -15.08 29.47 2.19
N VAL A 7 -14.53 30.35 1.35
CA VAL A 7 -13.51 29.96 0.36
C VAL A 7 -12.27 29.39 1.07
N LEU A 8 -11.81 30.02 2.15
CA LEU A 8 -10.66 29.52 2.91
C LEU A 8 -10.94 28.16 3.54
N LEU A 9 -12.13 27.94 4.11
CA LEU A 9 -12.54 26.64 4.65
C LEU A 9 -12.62 25.56 3.57
N VAL A 10 -13.16 25.88 2.40
CA VAL A 10 -13.22 24.95 1.26
C VAL A 10 -11.82 24.60 0.77
N VAL A 11 -10.92 25.59 0.65
CA VAL A 11 -9.53 25.36 0.24
C VAL A 11 -8.82 24.45 1.24
N VAL A 12 -8.94 24.73 2.54
CA VAL A 12 -8.35 23.89 3.60
C VAL A 12 -8.95 22.48 3.57
N ALA A 13 -10.26 22.34 3.38
CA ALA A 13 -10.92 21.04 3.28
C ALA A 13 -10.46 20.24 2.05
N VAL A 14 -10.27 20.90 0.90
CA VAL A 14 -9.76 20.29 -0.32
C VAL A 14 -8.30 19.85 -0.14
N ILE A 15 -7.46 20.70 0.47
CA ILE A 15 -6.07 20.35 0.79
C ILE A 15 -6.03 19.17 1.76
N TYR A 16 -6.88 19.18 2.79
CA TYR A 16 -7.00 18.10 3.76
C TYR A 16 -7.43 16.78 3.09
N LEU A 17 -8.41 16.81 2.18
CA LEU A 17 -8.88 15.64 1.44
C LEU A 17 -7.81 15.11 0.46
N ALA A 18 -7.06 16.00 -0.19
CA ALA A 18 -5.95 15.65 -1.06
C ALA A 18 -4.78 15.02 -0.27
N MET A 19 -4.48 15.52 0.94
CA MET A 19 -3.49 14.92 1.84
C MET A 19 -3.98 13.58 2.42
N ARG A 20 -5.27 13.44 2.71
CA ARG A 20 -5.87 12.18 3.16
C ARG A 20 -5.72 11.06 2.13
N ARG A 21 -5.73 11.36 0.83
CA ARG A 21 -5.39 10.39 -0.22
C ARG A 21 -3.92 9.95 -0.21
N ARG A 22 -3.01 10.78 0.29
CA ARG A 22 -1.57 10.48 0.36
C ARG A 22 -1.13 9.87 1.68
N ARG A 23 -1.86 10.12 2.77
CA ARG A 23 -1.77 9.32 3.99
C ARG A 23 -2.42 7.98 3.73
N ALA A 24 -1.74 7.15 2.91
CA ALA A 24 -1.91 5.72 3.04
C ALA A 24 -1.78 5.43 4.54
N PRO A 25 -2.76 4.76 5.16
CA PRO A 25 -2.65 4.40 6.57
C PRO A 25 -1.28 3.77 6.77
N GLU A 26 -0.52 4.21 7.77
CA GLU A 26 0.70 3.53 8.17
C GLU A 26 0.26 2.12 8.57
N VAL A 27 0.36 1.20 7.62
CA VAL A 27 0.02 -0.20 7.83
C VAL A 27 1.05 -0.69 8.86
N PRO A 28 0.63 -1.08 10.07
CA PRO A 28 1.57 -1.50 11.09
C PRO A 28 2.44 -2.64 10.57
N ALA A 29 3.76 -2.58 10.77
CA ALA A 29 4.68 -3.60 10.26
C ALA A 29 4.32 -5.00 10.76
N GLU A 30 3.80 -5.10 11.99
CA GLU A 30 3.29 -6.32 12.59
C GLU A 30 2.16 -6.97 11.76
N ARG A 31 1.22 -6.16 11.24
CA ARG A 31 0.15 -6.64 10.36
C ARG A 31 0.71 -7.22 9.06
N ILE A 32 1.73 -6.57 8.48
CA ILE A 32 2.38 -7.06 7.26
C ILE A 32 3.07 -8.41 7.52
N GLU A 33 3.77 -8.54 8.64
CA GLU A 33 4.48 -9.77 9.01
C GLU A 33 3.54 -10.93 9.30
N GLU A 34 2.40 -10.69 9.95
CA GLU A 34 1.36 -11.71 10.13
C GLU A 34 0.82 -12.23 8.78
N PHE A 35 0.53 -11.33 7.84
CA PHE A 35 0.11 -11.73 6.49
C PHE A 35 1.23 -12.46 5.75
N ASP A 36 2.46 -11.97 5.84
CA ASP A 36 3.63 -12.61 5.26
C ASP A 36 3.78 -14.04 5.78
N LEU A 37 3.54 -14.33 7.06
CA LEU A 37 3.56 -15.68 7.62
C LEU A 37 2.48 -16.60 7.02
N ARG A 38 1.31 -16.03 6.69
CA ARG A 38 0.19 -16.76 6.07
C ARG A 38 0.40 -17.05 4.58
N LEU A 39 1.42 -16.49 3.94
CA LEU A 39 1.68 -16.76 2.53
C LEU A 39 2.08 -18.21 2.28
N SER A 40 1.40 -18.84 1.33
CA SER A 40 1.78 -20.14 0.76
C SER A 40 3.16 -20.07 0.10
N HIS A 41 3.91 -21.18 0.14
CA HIS A 41 5.24 -21.26 -0.47
C HIS A 41 5.22 -20.88 -1.96
N ASP A 42 4.24 -21.38 -2.70
CA ASP A 42 4.07 -21.09 -4.13
C ASP A 42 3.82 -19.59 -4.39
N ALA A 43 3.01 -18.96 -3.54
CA ALA A 43 2.71 -17.54 -3.62
C ALA A 43 3.97 -16.70 -3.38
N ARG A 44 4.80 -17.05 -2.39
CA ARG A 44 6.08 -16.36 -2.12
C ARG A 44 7.01 -16.43 -3.33
N VAL A 45 7.16 -17.60 -3.95
CA VAL A 45 8.01 -17.79 -5.13
C VAL A 45 7.49 -16.97 -6.31
N ALA A 46 6.17 -16.99 -6.56
CA ALA A 46 5.55 -16.22 -7.63
C ALA A 46 5.70 -14.71 -7.41
N ILE A 47 5.52 -14.23 -6.18
CA ILE A 47 5.68 -12.82 -5.81
C ILE A 47 7.14 -12.39 -5.93
N GLY A 48 8.10 -13.19 -5.44
CA GLY A 48 9.53 -12.91 -5.59
C GLY A 48 9.93 -12.80 -7.06
N THR A 49 9.45 -13.72 -7.90
CA THR A 49 9.66 -13.69 -9.36
C THR A 49 9.06 -12.43 -10.00
N ALA A 50 7.87 -12.02 -9.55
CA ALA A 50 7.21 -10.82 -10.04
C ALA A 50 7.97 -9.54 -9.64
N ILE A 51 8.49 -9.49 -8.42
CA ILE A 51 9.31 -8.38 -7.91
C ILE A 51 10.62 -8.27 -8.69
N ALA A 52 11.33 -9.38 -8.88
CA ALA A 52 12.58 -9.43 -9.64
C ALA A 52 12.42 -8.98 -11.11
N ARG A 53 11.22 -9.18 -11.68
CA ARG A 53 10.88 -8.72 -13.05
C ARG A 53 10.28 -7.30 -13.08
N HIS A 54 10.39 -6.54 -11.99
CA HIS A 54 9.79 -5.21 -11.81
C HIS A 54 8.26 -5.15 -12.00
N ARG A 55 7.55 -6.28 -11.92
CA ARG A 55 6.09 -6.37 -12.09
C ARG A 55 5.37 -6.18 -10.76
N LYS A 56 5.57 -5.03 -10.10
CA LYS A 56 4.99 -4.71 -8.77
C LYS A 56 3.47 -4.89 -8.70
N ILE A 57 2.74 -4.49 -9.73
CA ILE A 57 1.27 -4.59 -9.76
C ILE A 57 0.84 -6.07 -9.71
N LEU A 58 1.56 -6.95 -10.41
CA LEU A 58 1.29 -8.38 -10.38
C LEU A 58 1.57 -8.97 -8.99
N ALA A 59 2.71 -8.59 -8.40
CA ALA A 59 3.07 -9.01 -7.05
C ALA A 59 1.99 -8.62 -6.01
N VAL A 60 1.46 -7.40 -6.09
CA VAL A 60 0.36 -6.94 -5.21
C VAL A 60 -0.91 -7.76 -5.42
N LYS A 61 -1.24 -8.12 -6.66
CA LYS A 61 -2.41 -8.97 -6.95
C LYS A 61 -2.24 -10.37 -6.38
N LEU A 62 -1.07 -10.98 -6.55
CA LEU A 62 -0.76 -12.31 -6.02
C LEU A 62 -0.81 -12.32 -4.49
N TYR A 63 -0.22 -11.31 -3.85
CA TYR A 63 -0.27 -11.14 -2.41
C TYR A 63 -1.71 -11.05 -1.89
N ARG A 64 -2.55 -10.23 -2.54
CA ARG A 64 -3.97 -10.10 -2.21
C ARG A 64 -4.75 -11.39 -2.38
N ALA A 65 -4.48 -12.12 -3.46
CA ALA A 65 -5.19 -13.36 -3.77
C ALA A 65 -4.95 -14.43 -2.70
N ASP A 66 -3.73 -14.49 -2.16
CA ASP A 66 -3.33 -15.49 -1.16
C ASP A 66 -3.71 -15.09 0.27
N THR A 67 -3.53 -13.80 0.62
CA THR A 67 -3.72 -13.32 2.00
C THR A 67 -5.09 -12.71 2.28
N GLY A 68 -5.83 -12.33 1.23
CA GLY A 68 -7.07 -11.56 1.36
C GLY A 68 -6.87 -10.10 1.81
N ALA A 69 -5.62 -9.63 1.89
CA ALA A 69 -5.31 -8.28 2.37
C ALA A 69 -5.93 -7.17 1.49
N ASP A 70 -6.13 -6.00 2.08
CA ASP A 70 -6.56 -4.81 1.37
C ASP A 70 -5.43 -4.25 0.47
N LEU A 71 -5.76 -3.30 -0.40
CA LEU A 71 -4.83 -2.80 -1.42
C LEU A 71 -3.64 -2.05 -0.80
N ALA A 72 -3.88 -1.32 0.29
CA ALA A 72 -2.83 -0.57 0.96
C ALA A 72 -1.86 -1.52 1.66
N THR A 73 -2.38 -2.50 2.39
CA THR A 73 -1.57 -3.54 3.06
C THR A 73 -0.72 -4.31 2.06
N SER A 74 -1.31 -4.79 0.96
CA SER A 74 -0.55 -5.55 -0.05
C SER A 74 0.48 -4.68 -0.78
N LYS A 75 0.17 -3.42 -1.06
CA LYS A 75 1.16 -2.50 -1.65
C LYS A 75 2.35 -2.30 -0.70
N ALA A 76 2.07 -2.06 0.59
CA ALA A 76 3.10 -1.83 1.59
C ALA A 76 4.02 -3.06 1.76
N ALA A 77 3.44 -4.27 1.82
CA ALA A 77 4.20 -5.52 1.89
C ALA A 77 5.12 -5.70 0.69
N ILE A 78 4.59 -5.55 -0.53
CA ILE A 78 5.37 -5.67 -1.76
C ILE A 78 6.44 -4.58 -1.86
N ASP A 79 6.17 -3.35 -1.43
CA ASP A 79 7.19 -2.30 -1.44
C ASP A 79 8.31 -2.59 -0.42
N LYS A 80 8.01 -3.21 0.74
CA LYS A 80 9.02 -3.69 1.71
C LYS A 80 9.89 -4.78 1.07
N TRP A 81 9.29 -5.79 0.44
CA TRP A 81 10.02 -6.85 -0.25
C TRP A 81 10.84 -6.32 -1.43
N TYR A 82 10.28 -5.40 -2.21
CA TYR A 82 10.97 -4.79 -3.34
C TYR A 82 12.23 -4.05 -2.91
N LYS A 83 12.16 -3.29 -1.80
CA LYS A 83 13.32 -2.64 -1.19
C LYS A 83 14.35 -3.65 -0.69
N GLY A 84 13.93 -4.78 -0.11
CA GLY A 84 14.86 -5.81 0.35
C GLY A 84 15.63 -6.52 -0.77
N ILE A 85 15.05 -6.60 -1.97
CA ILE A 85 15.66 -7.29 -3.13
C ILE A 85 16.54 -6.35 -3.98
N HIS A 86 16.22 -5.06 -4.02
CA HIS A 86 16.91 -4.07 -4.89
C HIS A 86 17.67 -2.99 -4.11
N GLY A 87 17.66 -3.07 -2.78
CA GLY A 87 18.39 -2.17 -1.89
C GLY A 87 19.83 -2.61 -1.66
#